data_AF-A0A399YM66-F1
#
_entry.id   AF-A0A399YM66-F1
#
_cell.length_a   1.000
_cell.length_b   1.000
_cell.length_c   1.000
_cell.angle_alpha   90.00
_cell.angle_beta   90.00
_cell.angle_gamma   90.00
#
_symmetry.space_group_name_H-M   'P 1'
#
loop_
_entity.id
_entity.type
_entity.pdbx_description
1 polymer ?
#
loop_
_entity_poly.entity_id
_entity_poly.type
_entity_poly.pdbx_seq_one_letter_code
_entity_poly.pdbx_strand_id
1 'polypeptide(L)'
;MFPTIVAVRNERVVAAVTSPRLQITLTCAQTMAVGLDPAALVVAAQAEADGSPVIGYSVMTRERKAKFAVQGVRFGQDGSVAFAEPVDGGDPRDATILRVLAEAMQQRPVDVTQVARKDRAGTFGEDLFLPPEQGRVVVDAGTMKTLHERIAGISGEAIYVARSPEAGRLALEAGLPRTSLVSAEDWRPSAG
;
A
#
# COMPACT_ATOMS: atom_id res chain seq x y z
N MET A 1 12.23 4.72 11.50
CA MET A 1 11.37 4.32 10.37
C MET A 1 10.38 5.45 10.07
N PHE A 2 10.20 5.83 8.80
CA PHE A 2 9.16 6.78 8.41
C PHE A 2 7.77 6.13 8.45
N PRO A 3 6.67 6.89 8.68
CA PRO A 3 5.32 6.36 8.59
C PRO A 3 5.03 5.75 7.21
N THR A 4 4.49 4.54 7.21
CA THR A 4 4.20 3.75 6.01
C THR A 4 2.74 3.35 6.00
N ILE A 5 2.04 3.58 4.89
CA ILE A 5 0.72 3.00 4.63
C ILE A 5 0.86 1.82 3.67
N VAL A 6 0.17 0.73 3.98
CA VAL A 6 0.25 -0.53 3.25
C VAL A 6 -1.16 -0.92 2.80
N ALA A 7 -1.29 -1.27 1.53
CA ALA A 7 -2.50 -1.90 0.99
C ALA A 7 -2.33 -3.41 0.96
N VAL A 8 -3.30 -4.11 1.55
CA VAL A 8 -3.39 -5.57 1.55
C VAL A 8 -4.62 -5.99 0.75
N ARG A 9 -4.44 -6.93 -0.18
CA ARG A 9 -5.51 -7.49 -1.01
C ARG A 9 -5.21 -8.95 -1.27
N ASN A 10 -6.19 -9.84 -1.07
CA ASN A 10 -6.01 -11.30 -1.17
C ASN A 10 -4.86 -11.80 -0.26
N GLU A 11 -4.87 -11.37 1.00
CA GLU A 11 -3.90 -11.79 2.04
C GLU A 11 -2.43 -11.45 1.74
N ARG A 12 -2.16 -10.60 0.75
CA ARG A 12 -0.81 -10.14 0.40
C ARG A 12 -0.71 -8.63 0.34
N VAL A 13 0.49 -8.13 0.60
CA VAL A 13 0.84 -6.74 0.32
C VAL A 13 0.82 -6.53 -1.19
N VAL A 14 0.10 -5.50 -1.63
CA VAL A 14 0.09 -5.08 -3.05
C VAL A 14 0.83 -3.78 -3.26
N ALA A 15 0.84 -2.91 -2.26
CA ALA A 15 1.59 -1.66 -2.31
C ALA A 15 1.91 -1.13 -0.91
N ALA A 16 2.97 -0.34 -0.85
CA ALA A 16 3.31 0.46 0.33
C ALA A 16 3.69 1.87 -0.11
N VAL A 17 3.32 2.86 0.71
CA VAL A 17 3.77 4.24 0.55
C VAL A 17 4.35 4.72 1.85
N THR A 18 5.61 5.15 1.82
CA THR A 18 6.36 5.65 2.94
C THR A 18 6.65 7.13 2.72
N SER A 19 6.48 7.97 3.75
CA SER A 19 6.86 9.38 3.66
C SER A 19 7.34 9.92 5.02
N PRO A 20 8.18 10.97 5.06
CA PRO A 20 8.70 11.48 6.34
C PRO A 20 7.64 12.07 7.28
N ARG A 21 6.43 12.38 6.77
CA ARG A 21 5.36 13.02 7.55
C ARG A 21 4.11 12.17 7.52
N LEU A 22 3.60 11.83 8.70
CA LEU A 22 2.39 11.00 8.85
C LEU A 22 1.20 11.56 8.05
N GLN A 23 0.99 12.87 8.07
CA GLN A 23 -0.12 13.50 7.34
C GLN A 23 -0.04 13.24 5.83
N ILE A 24 1.16 13.21 5.26
CA ILE A 24 1.34 12.94 3.83
C ILE A 24 1.05 11.46 3.54
N THR A 25 1.58 10.55 4.37
CA THR A 25 1.25 9.12 4.31
C THR A 25 -0.26 8.89 4.39
N LEU A 26 -0.97 9.59 5.28
CA LEU A 26 -2.43 9.49 5.42
C LEU A 26 -3.20 9.99 4.21
N THR A 27 -2.75 11.07 3.55
CA THR A 27 -3.41 11.57 2.32
C THR A 27 -3.33 10.59 1.15
N CYS A 28 -2.42 9.61 1.20
CA CYS A 28 -2.31 8.55 0.21
C CYS A 28 -3.39 7.47 0.39
N ALA A 29 -4.01 7.36 1.58
CA ALA A 29 -4.99 6.32 1.89
C ALA A 29 -6.17 6.30 0.92
N GLN A 30 -6.73 7.47 0.61
CA GLN A 30 -7.89 7.56 -0.30
C GLN A 30 -7.53 7.10 -1.72
N THR A 31 -6.39 7.57 -2.24
CA THR A 31 -5.89 7.18 -3.56
C THR A 31 -5.63 5.67 -3.63
N MET A 32 -5.04 5.10 -2.57
CA MET A 32 -4.84 3.64 -2.47
C MET A 32 -6.17 2.88 -2.39
N ALA A 33 -7.14 3.35 -1.59
CA ALA A 33 -8.44 2.68 -1.46
C ALA A 33 -9.23 2.63 -2.78
N VAL A 34 -9.21 3.73 -3.53
CA VAL A 34 -9.90 3.85 -4.83
C VAL A 34 -9.20 3.03 -5.91
N GLY A 35 -7.88 3.16 -6.01
CA GLY A 35 -7.12 2.56 -7.10
C GLY A 35 -6.79 1.08 -6.89
N LEU A 36 -6.36 0.74 -5.67
CA LEU A 36 -5.84 -0.60 -5.36
C LEU A 36 -6.89 -1.56 -4.83
N ASP A 37 -8.12 -1.11 -4.60
CA ASP A 37 -9.19 -1.97 -4.05
C ASP A 37 -8.72 -2.91 -2.91
N PRO A 38 -8.10 -2.35 -1.85
CA PRO A 38 -7.56 -3.17 -0.78
C PRO A 38 -8.67 -3.81 0.03
N ALA A 39 -8.41 -5.02 0.53
CA ALA A 39 -9.20 -5.64 1.59
C ALA A 39 -8.91 -4.99 2.96
N ALA A 40 -7.68 -4.49 3.15
CA ALA A 40 -7.31 -3.71 4.32
C ALA A 40 -6.25 -2.65 3.99
N LEU A 41 -6.33 -1.52 4.69
CA LEU A 41 -5.26 -0.54 4.80
C LEU A 41 -4.62 -0.61 6.19
N VAL A 42 -3.29 -0.55 6.22
CA VAL A 42 -2.51 -0.57 7.46
C VAL A 42 -1.59 0.64 7.48
N VAL A 43 -1.62 1.43 8.55
CA VAL A 43 -0.61 2.46 8.80
C VAL A 43 0.33 1.93 9.88
N ALA A 44 1.60 1.75 9.50
CA ALA A 44 2.69 1.40 10.39
C ALA A 44 3.53 2.63 10.69
N ALA A 45 3.83 2.87 11.95
CA ALA A 45 4.72 3.94 12.36
C ALA A 45 5.52 3.52 13.60
N GLN A 46 6.77 3.99 13.67
CA GLN A 46 7.57 3.84 14.88
C GLN A 46 6.98 4.70 15.99
N ALA A 47 6.92 4.14 17.18
CA ALA A 47 6.46 4.80 18.41
C ALA A 47 7.31 4.33 19.60
N GLU A 48 6.97 4.82 20.78
CA GLU A 48 7.58 4.42 22.04
C GLU A 48 6.47 3.97 23.00
N ALA A 49 6.69 2.84 23.67
CA ALA A 49 5.83 2.34 24.74
C ALA A 49 6.70 2.01 25.95
N ASP A 50 6.41 2.64 27.09
CA ASP A 50 7.15 2.45 28.35
C ASP A 50 8.67 2.59 28.20
N GLY A 51 9.14 3.59 27.44
CA GLY A 51 10.57 3.82 27.20
C GLY A 51 11.21 2.89 26.15
N SER A 52 10.43 1.97 25.57
CA SER A 52 10.91 0.99 24.60
C SER A 52 10.40 1.30 23.18
N PRO A 53 11.24 1.13 22.14
CA PRO A 53 10.82 1.33 20.77
C PRO A 53 9.85 0.25 20.32
N VAL A 54 8.77 0.67 19.68
CA VAL A 54 7.74 -0.21 19.12
C VAL A 54 7.34 0.23 17.73
N ILE A 55 6.70 -0.66 16.97
CA ILE A 55 5.94 -0.29 15.77
C ILE A 55 4.45 -0.40 16.10
N GLY A 56 3.73 0.70 15.92
CA GLY A 56 2.27 0.72 15.99
C GLY A 56 1.66 0.46 14.62
N TYR A 57 0.64 -0.39 14.57
CA TYR A 57 -0.12 -0.75 13.36
C TYR A 57 -1.58 -0.36 13.55
N SER A 58 -2.04 0.62 12.79
CA SER A 58 -3.47 0.94 12.68
C SER A 58 -4.03 0.25 11.45
N VAL A 59 -4.91 -0.73 11.65
CA VAL A 59 -5.51 -1.55 10.59
C VAL A 59 -6.97 -1.17 10.42
N MET A 60 -7.39 -0.99 9.16
CA MET A 60 -8.79 -0.83 8.78
C MET A 60 -9.12 -1.76 7.63
N THR A 61 -10.07 -2.65 7.86
CA THR A 61 -10.61 -3.54 6.82
C THR A 61 -11.70 -2.85 6.00
N ARG A 62 -12.02 -3.42 4.84
CA ARG A 62 -13.12 -2.96 3.97
C ARG A 62 -14.48 -3.04 4.65
N GLU A 63 -14.67 -4.01 5.53
CA GLU A 63 -15.87 -4.19 6.35
C GLU A 63 -15.90 -3.25 7.57
N ARG A 64 -15.00 -2.26 7.62
CA ARG A 64 -14.88 -1.25 8.70
C ARG A 64 -14.58 -1.84 10.07
N LYS A 65 -13.94 -3.00 10.11
CA LYS A 65 -13.33 -3.53 11.34
C LYS A 65 -11.95 -2.89 11.52
N ALA A 66 -11.78 -2.21 12.64
CA ALA A 66 -10.54 -1.55 13.02
C ALA A 66 -9.78 -2.39 14.05
N LYS A 67 -8.45 -2.33 13.98
CA LYS A 67 -7.59 -2.87 15.03
C LYS A 67 -6.36 -1.99 15.19
N PHE A 68 -5.91 -1.82 16.43
CA PHE A 68 -4.59 -1.28 16.73
C PHE A 68 -3.73 -2.39 17.33
N ALA A 69 -2.55 -2.58 16.78
CA ALA A 69 -1.58 -3.56 17.26
C ALA A 69 -0.24 -2.89 17.49
N VAL A 70 0.55 -3.43 18.41
CA VAL A 70 1.88 -2.93 18.76
C VAL A 70 2.87 -4.08 18.66
N GLN A 71 4.02 -3.83 18.06
CA GLN A 71 5.10 -4.81 17.95
C GLN A 71 6.37 -4.24 18.57
N GLY A 72 6.90 -4.93 19.58
CA GLY A 72 8.16 -4.54 20.22
C GLY A 72 9.34 -4.66 19.26
N VAL A 73 10.24 -3.67 19.30
CA VAL A 73 11.49 -3.68 18.54
C VAL A 73 12.66 -3.83 19.49
N ARG A 74 13.61 -4.72 19.18
CA ARG A 74 14.86 -4.89 19.91
C ARG A 74 16.02 -4.71 18.96
N PHE A 75 16.98 -3.89 19.38
CA PHE A 75 18.22 -3.65 18.65
C PHE A 75 19.35 -4.45 19.31
N GLY A 76 19.95 -5.36 18.57
CA GLY A 76 21.13 -6.11 18.97
C GLY A 76 22.38 -5.22 18.98
N GLN A 77 23.39 -5.61 19.74
CA GLN A 77 24.67 -4.89 19.80
C GLN A 77 25.48 -5.00 18.50
N ASP A 78 25.17 -5.99 17.66
CA ASP A 78 25.72 -6.22 16.33
C ASP A 78 25.00 -5.42 15.22
N GLY A 79 24.05 -4.57 15.60
CA GLY A 79 23.22 -3.81 14.66
C GLY A 79 22.00 -4.59 14.15
N SER A 80 21.78 -5.82 14.63
CA SER A 80 20.61 -6.60 14.22
C SER A 80 19.31 -6.02 14.76
N VAL A 81 18.21 -6.21 14.02
CA VAL A 81 16.87 -5.80 14.47
C VAL A 81 15.96 -7.01 14.60
N ALA A 82 15.43 -7.22 15.82
CA ALA A 82 14.45 -8.26 16.11
C ALA A 82 13.08 -7.64 16.44
N PHE A 83 12.03 -8.26 15.91
CA PHE A 83 10.65 -7.86 16.15
C PHE A 83 9.94 -8.92 16.99
N ALA A 84 9.22 -8.49 18.03
CA ALA A 84 8.34 -9.38 18.80
C ALA A 84 7.11 -9.79 17.97
N GLU A 85 6.26 -10.67 18.49
CA GLU A 85 4.94 -10.86 17.89
C GLU A 85 4.08 -9.60 18.09
N PRO A 86 3.29 -9.16 17.09
CA PRO A 86 2.33 -8.08 17.28
C PRO A 86 1.28 -8.48 18.30
N VAL A 87 1.06 -7.62 19.29
CA VAL A 87 0.02 -7.78 20.31
C VAL A 87 -1.06 -6.72 20.16
N ASP A 88 -2.21 -6.96 20.76
CA ASP A 88 -3.30 -5.98 20.81
C ASP A 88 -2.83 -4.71 21.53
N GLY A 89 -2.90 -3.58 20.82
CA GLY A 89 -2.53 -2.27 21.38
C GLY A 89 -3.65 -1.62 22.19
N GLY A 90 -4.83 -2.25 22.25
CA GLY A 90 -6.03 -1.69 22.85
C GLY A 90 -6.61 -0.56 22.01
N ASP A 91 -7.38 0.32 22.65
CA ASP A 91 -7.98 1.46 21.98
C ASP A 91 -6.99 2.64 21.90
N PRO A 92 -6.72 3.17 20.69
CA PRO A 92 -5.82 4.31 20.55
C PRO A 92 -6.44 5.56 21.19
N ARG A 93 -5.60 6.31 21.94
CA ARG A 93 -6.02 7.59 22.55
C ARG A 93 -6.44 8.64 21.50
N ASP A 94 -5.82 8.60 20.33
CA ASP A 94 -6.18 9.42 19.18
C ASP A 94 -6.65 8.51 18.03
N ALA A 95 -7.94 8.58 17.72
CA ALA A 95 -8.56 7.79 16.66
C ALA A 95 -8.40 8.42 15.26
N THR A 96 -7.63 9.50 15.10
CA THR A 96 -7.50 10.24 13.83
C THR A 96 -7.04 9.35 12.68
N ILE A 97 -6.04 8.48 12.91
CA ILE A 97 -5.56 7.54 11.88
C ILE A 97 -6.68 6.59 11.47
N LEU A 98 -7.37 5.96 12.44
CA LEU A 98 -8.45 5.02 12.16
C LEU A 98 -9.63 5.70 11.43
N ARG A 99 -9.95 6.95 11.76
CA ARG A 99 -10.98 7.73 11.06
C ARG A 99 -10.61 7.96 9.60
N VAL A 100 -9.38 8.43 9.32
CA VAL A 100 -8.92 8.64 7.95
C VAL A 100 -8.94 7.33 7.15
N LEU A 101 -8.50 6.23 7.76
CA LEU A 101 -8.57 4.92 7.11
C LEU A 101 -10.00 4.48 6.86
N ALA A 102 -10.93 4.71 7.80
CA ALA A 102 -12.33 4.39 7.61
C ALA A 102 -12.97 5.20 6.47
N GLU A 103 -12.63 6.49 6.35
CA GLU A 103 -13.10 7.37 5.27
C GLU A 103 -12.54 6.93 3.91
N ALA A 104 -11.27 6.54 3.85
CA ALA A 104 -10.66 5.98 2.66
C ALA A 104 -11.32 4.65 2.25
N MET A 105 -11.52 3.72 3.20
CA MET A 105 -12.09 2.39 2.92
C MET A 105 -13.58 2.44 2.52
N GLN A 106 -14.29 3.54 2.80
CA GLN A 106 -15.65 3.79 2.30
C GLN A 106 -15.70 4.12 0.80
N GLN A 107 -14.57 4.52 0.20
CA GLN A 107 -14.56 4.88 -1.21
C GLN A 107 -14.78 3.65 -2.10
N ARG A 108 -15.60 3.83 -3.13
CA ARG A 108 -15.80 2.81 -4.17
C ARG A 108 -14.54 2.71 -5.04
N PRO A 109 -14.01 1.49 -5.29
CA PRO A 109 -12.93 1.29 -6.22
C PRO A 109 -13.26 1.69 -7.65
N VAL A 110 -12.21 1.93 -8.41
CA VAL A 110 -12.28 1.93 -9.86
C VAL A 110 -12.77 0.56 -10.36
N ASP A 111 -13.76 0.61 -11.25
CA ASP A 111 -14.25 -0.56 -11.97
C ASP A 111 -13.25 -0.95 -13.06
N VAL A 112 -12.61 -2.10 -12.88
CA VAL A 112 -11.58 -2.60 -13.80
C VAL A 112 -12.15 -3.16 -15.10
N THR A 113 -13.45 -3.40 -15.18
CA THR A 113 -14.11 -3.89 -16.40
C THR A 113 -14.23 -2.80 -17.47
N GLN A 114 -14.09 -1.54 -17.07
CA GLN A 114 -14.20 -0.36 -17.93
C GLN A 114 -12.83 0.16 -18.40
N VAL A 115 -11.76 -0.59 -18.18
CA VAL A 115 -10.40 -0.16 -18.58
C VAL A 115 -10.21 -0.47 -20.07
N ALA A 116 -10.21 0.56 -20.90
CA ALA A 116 -10.05 0.45 -22.35
C ALA A 116 -8.63 0.03 -22.76
N ARG A 117 -8.53 -0.75 -23.84
CA ARG A 117 -7.26 -1.06 -24.50
C ARG A 117 -6.72 0.16 -25.26
N LYS A 118 -5.45 0.49 -25.04
CA LYS A 118 -4.77 1.58 -25.76
C LYS A 118 -4.30 1.19 -27.17
N ASP A 119 -4.16 -0.11 -27.46
CA ASP A 119 -3.55 -0.65 -28.68
C ASP A 119 -4.54 -0.98 -29.80
N ARG A 120 -5.85 -1.01 -29.51
CA ARG A 120 -6.89 -1.29 -30.49
C ARG A 120 -8.08 -0.36 -30.29
N ALA A 121 -8.14 0.69 -31.11
CA ALA A 121 -9.43 1.28 -31.42
C ALA A 121 -10.23 0.23 -32.22
N GLY A 122 -11.41 -0.15 -31.73
CA GLY A 122 -12.25 -1.12 -32.42
C GLY A 122 -12.51 -0.67 -33.86
N THR A 123 -12.31 -1.56 -34.83
CA THR A 123 -12.52 -1.28 -36.27
C THR A 123 -13.97 -0.88 -36.58
N PHE A 124 -14.91 -1.13 -35.65
CA PHE A 124 -16.34 -0.87 -35.78
C PHE A 124 -16.97 -0.21 -34.53
N GLY A 125 -16.19 0.54 -33.72
CA GLY A 125 -16.74 1.29 -32.58
C GLY A 125 -17.12 0.45 -31.36
N GLU A 126 -16.67 -0.81 -31.29
CA GLU A 126 -16.76 -1.61 -30.07
C GLU A 126 -15.64 -1.20 -29.10
N ASP A 127 -16.01 -0.89 -27.85
CA ASP A 127 -15.04 -0.69 -26.78
C ASP A 127 -14.36 -2.03 -26.46
N LEU A 128 -13.11 -2.16 -26.90
CA LEU A 128 -12.28 -3.30 -26.53
C LEU A 128 -11.69 -3.04 -25.14
N PHE A 129 -12.42 -3.47 -24.11
CA PHE A 129 -11.92 -3.43 -22.74
C PHE A 129 -10.88 -4.53 -22.49
N LEU A 130 -9.99 -4.27 -21.53
CA LEU A 130 -9.06 -5.28 -21.03
C LEU A 130 -9.82 -6.34 -20.22
N PRO A 131 -9.36 -7.60 -20.21
CA PRO A 131 -9.78 -8.57 -19.21
C PRO A 131 -9.63 -7.98 -17.81
N PRO A 132 -10.58 -8.20 -16.87
CA PRO A 132 -10.57 -7.55 -15.55
C PRO A 132 -9.26 -7.70 -14.78
N GLU A 133 -8.59 -8.85 -14.90
CA GLU A 133 -7.29 -9.08 -14.27
C GLU A 133 -6.18 -8.17 -14.83
N GLN A 134 -6.19 -7.92 -16.13
CA GLN A 134 -5.23 -7.01 -16.77
C GLN A 134 -5.60 -5.56 -16.50
N GLY A 135 -6.89 -5.23 -16.58
CA GLY A 135 -7.42 -3.92 -16.19
C GLY A 135 -7.03 -3.56 -14.76
N ARG A 136 -7.05 -4.53 -13.84
CA ARG A 136 -6.59 -4.34 -12.46
C ARG A 136 -5.12 -3.94 -12.38
N VAL A 137 -4.23 -4.62 -13.11
CA VAL A 137 -2.80 -4.28 -13.12
C VAL A 137 -2.57 -2.86 -13.66
N VAL A 138 -3.31 -2.45 -14.69
CA VAL A 138 -3.23 -1.10 -15.26
C VAL A 138 -3.69 -0.04 -14.26
N VAL A 139 -4.82 -0.27 -13.57
CA VAL A 139 -5.31 0.65 -12.53
C VAL A 139 -4.32 0.73 -11.37
N ASP A 140 -3.79 -0.41 -10.91
CA ASP A 140 -2.79 -0.43 -9.84
C ASP A 140 -1.54 0.38 -10.26
N ALA A 141 -1.01 0.14 -11.47
CA ALA A 141 0.14 0.86 -12.00
C ALA A 141 -0.09 2.37 -12.10
N GLY A 142 -1.25 2.80 -12.62
CA GLY A 142 -1.62 4.21 -12.69
C GLY A 142 -1.73 4.86 -11.31
N THR A 143 -2.32 4.15 -10.36
CA THR A 143 -2.44 4.59 -8.96
C THR A 143 -1.05 4.78 -8.33
N MET A 144 -0.16 3.81 -8.53
CA MET A 144 1.19 3.86 -7.99
C MET A 144 2.05 4.93 -8.66
N LYS A 145 1.87 5.18 -9.95
CA LYS A 145 2.48 6.32 -10.63
C LYS A 145 2.06 7.66 -9.99
N THR A 146 0.76 7.87 -9.78
CA THR A 146 0.25 9.08 -9.12
C THR A 146 0.80 9.23 -7.69
N LEU A 147 0.87 8.14 -6.93
CA LEU A 147 1.43 8.15 -5.57
C LEU A 147 2.93 8.46 -5.59
N HIS A 148 3.69 7.87 -6.51
CA HIS A 148 5.11 8.15 -6.71
C HIS A 148 5.35 9.62 -7.02
N GLU A 149 4.64 10.19 -8.00
CA GLU A 149 4.77 11.60 -8.39
C GLU A 149 4.44 12.55 -7.22
N ARG A 150 3.44 12.18 -6.40
CA ARG A 150 3.04 12.97 -5.23
C ARG A 150 4.13 13.09 -4.18
N ILE A 151 4.92 12.03 -3.97
CA ILE A 151 5.88 11.95 -2.85
C ILE A 151 7.36 12.05 -3.28
N ALA A 152 7.65 12.06 -4.58
CA ALA A 152 9.01 12.13 -5.10
C ALA A 152 9.80 13.35 -4.61
N GLY A 153 9.13 14.49 -4.41
CA GLY A 153 9.76 15.74 -3.97
C GLY A 153 10.06 15.86 -2.47
N ILE A 154 9.72 14.85 -1.67
CA ILE A 154 9.74 14.93 -0.20
C ILE A 154 10.42 13.72 0.45
N SER A 155 11.33 13.06 -0.26
CA SER A 155 12.01 11.84 0.21
C SER A 155 11.04 10.72 0.60
N GLY A 156 9.88 10.64 -0.06
CA GLY A 156 8.95 9.54 0.08
C GLY A 156 9.22 8.45 -0.96
N GLU A 157 8.66 7.27 -0.69
CA GLU A 157 8.82 6.09 -1.55
C GLU A 157 7.47 5.38 -1.73
N ALA A 158 7.18 4.97 -2.96
CA ALA A 158 5.97 4.25 -3.32
C ALA A 158 6.39 2.94 -3.98
N ILE A 159 6.02 1.82 -3.36
CA ILE A 159 6.40 0.46 -3.77
C ILE A 159 5.14 -0.30 -4.19
N TYR A 160 5.23 -0.99 -5.31
CA TYR A 160 4.25 -1.90 -5.87
C TYR A 160 4.84 -3.32 -5.86
N VAL A 161 4.10 -4.26 -5.27
CA VAL A 161 4.52 -5.66 -5.16
C VAL A 161 3.79 -6.48 -6.22
N ALA A 162 4.50 -6.80 -7.30
CA ALA A 162 3.91 -7.58 -8.38
C ALA A 162 3.62 -9.02 -7.95
N ARG A 163 2.45 -9.55 -8.35
CA ARG A 163 2.03 -10.92 -8.02
C ARG A 163 2.77 -12.00 -8.80
N SER A 164 3.36 -11.62 -9.93
CA SER A 164 4.12 -12.48 -10.83
C SER A 164 4.98 -11.61 -11.74
N PRO A 165 6.01 -12.18 -12.40
CA PRO A 165 6.82 -11.46 -13.39
C PRO A 165 5.98 -10.85 -14.53
N GLU A 166 4.95 -11.55 -15.01
CA GLU A 166 4.07 -11.08 -16.08
C GLU A 166 3.26 -9.86 -15.64
N ALA A 167 2.75 -9.87 -14.40
CA ALA A 167 2.06 -8.72 -13.83
C ALA A 167 3.00 -7.52 -13.65
N GLY A 168 4.27 -7.77 -13.27
CA GLY A 168 5.30 -6.75 -13.21
C GLY A 168 5.58 -6.12 -14.57
N ARG A 169 5.77 -6.94 -15.61
CA ARG A 169 5.95 -6.47 -16.99
C ARG A 169 4.76 -5.62 -17.46
N LEU A 170 3.54 -6.11 -17.27
CA LEU A 170 2.32 -5.39 -17.65
C LEU A 170 2.20 -4.06 -16.88
N ALA A 171 2.55 -4.01 -15.60
CA ALA A 171 2.54 -2.78 -14.83
C ALA A 171 3.53 -1.74 -15.36
N LEU A 172 4.74 -2.18 -15.76
CA LEU A 172 5.73 -1.30 -16.40
C LEU A 172 5.23 -0.78 -17.76
N GLU A 173 4.60 -1.64 -18.57
CA GLU A 173 3.97 -1.25 -19.85
C GLU A 173 2.83 -0.23 -19.64
N ALA A 174 2.11 -0.34 -18.52
CA ALA A 174 1.08 0.60 -18.11
C ALA A 174 1.64 1.93 -17.55
N GLY A 175 2.97 2.06 -17.40
CA GLY A 175 3.64 3.28 -16.99
C GLY A 175 4.03 3.34 -15.51
N LEU A 176 4.05 2.21 -14.79
CA LEU A 176 4.61 2.14 -13.44
C LEU A 176 6.10 2.58 -13.48
N PRO A 177 6.53 3.51 -12.59
CA PRO A 177 7.95 3.82 -12.43
C PRO A 177 8.74 2.57 -12.04
N ARG A 178 9.88 2.31 -12.71
CA ARG A 178 10.71 1.13 -12.41
C ARG A 178 11.18 1.08 -10.97
N THR A 179 11.50 2.24 -10.39
CA THR A 179 11.90 2.38 -8.97
C THR A 179 10.78 2.01 -8.00
N SER A 180 9.53 1.97 -8.45
CA SER A 180 8.39 1.56 -7.66
C SER A 180 8.08 0.07 -7.78
N LEU A 181 8.70 -0.68 -8.70
CA LEU A 181 8.43 -2.11 -8.86
C LEU A 181 9.35 -2.94 -7.95
N VAL A 182 8.75 -3.79 -7.12
CA VAL A 182 9.47 -4.84 -6.39
C VAL A 182 8.91 -6.19 -6.83
N SER A 183 9.80 -7.13 -7.20
CA SER A 183 9.38 -8.51 -7.44
C SER A 183 9.10 -9.19 -6.10
N ALA A 184 8.12 -10.09 -6.05
CA ALA A 184 7.83 -10.85 -4.84
C ALA A 184 9.03 -11.72 -4.38
N GLU A 185 9.96 -12.05 -5.29
CA GLU A 185 11.17 -12.81 -5.01
C GLU A 185 12.30 -11.94 -4.43
N ASP A 186 12.33 -10.66 -4.80
CA ASP A 186 13.28 -9.65 -4.28
C ASP A 186 12.83 -9.06 -2.95
N TRP A 187 11.56 -9.24 -2.56
CA TRP A 187 11.10 -8.96 -1.20
C TRP A 187 11.60 -10.06 -0.25
N ARG A 188 12.88 -9.96 0.11
CA ARG A 188 13.36 -10.50 1.38
C ARG A 188 13.24 -9.36 2.39
N PRO A 189 12.43 -9.47 3.47
CA PRO A 189 12.70 -8.62 4.62
C PRO A 189 14.17 -8.88 4.95
N SER A 190 14.99 -7.84 4.88
CA SER A 190 16.41 -7.94 5.20
C SER A 190 16.50 -8.51 6.61
N ALA A 191 16.87 -9.79 6.70
CA ALA A 191 17.38 -10.38 7.91
C ALA A 191 18.78 -9.77 8.07
N GLY A 192 18.89 -8.85 9.02
CA GLY A 192 20.06 -8.03 9.31
C GLY A 192 19.61 -6.94 10.24
#